data_AF-A0A5P9XTN2-F1
#
_entry.id   AF-A0A5P9XTN2-F1
#
_cell.length_a   1.000
_cell.length_b   1.000
_cell.length_c   1.000
_cell.angle_alpha   90.00
_cell.angle_beta   90.00
_cell.angle_gamma   90.00
#
_symmetry.space_group_name_H-M   'P 1'
#
loop_
_entity.id
_entity.type
_entity.pdbx_description
1 polymer ?
#
loop_
_entity_poly.entity_id
_entity_poly.type
_entity_poly.pdbx_seq_one_letter_code
_entity_poly.pdbx_strand_id
1 'polypeptide(L)'
;MHYTPCHETIYKAREAANHPDGHTTEDLARFADAMRSANLSLWNSVSAISLVMIESKDNIDIWNEGTLYGIGEGLAVFSDLAMGISFTLDSLTNEMTRRRGGAK
;
A
#
# COMPACT_ATOMS: atom_id res chain seq x y z
N MET A 1 5.39 17.32 -13.61
CA MET A 1 5.03 16.32 -12.60
C MET A 1 6.14 15.28 -12.59
N HIS A 2 7.05 15.32 -11.61
CA HIS A 2 8.07 14.27 -11.50
C HIS A 2 7.40 13.03 -10.90
N TYR A 3 7.38 11.94 -11.68
CA TYR A 3 6.95 10.63 -11.21
C TYR A 3 8.04 10.10 -10.28
N THR A 4 7.89 10.31 -8.98
CA THR A 4 8.69 9.58 -8.01
C THR A 4 8.26 8.11 -8.11
N PRO A 5 9.17 7.15 -8.33
CA PRO A 5 8.79 5.74 -8.36
C PRO A 5 8.10 5.37 -7.05
N CYS A 6 6.89 4.80 -7.13
CA CYS A 6 6.10 4.39 -5.96
C CYS A 6 6.92 3.56 -4.95
N HIS A 7 7.82 2.72 -5.49
CA HIS A 7 8.84 1.96 -4.79
C HIS A 7 9.71 2.80 -3.82
N GLU A 8 10.27 3.92 -4.29
CA GLU A 8 11.24 4.71 -3.52
C GLU A 8 10.53 5.43 -2.36
N THR A 9 9.29 5.87 -2.61
CA THR A 9 8.45 6.49 -1.59
C THR A 9 8.05 5.51 -0.50
N ILE A 10 7.71 4.27 -0.84
CA ILE A 10 7.40 3.22 0.15
C ILE A 10 8.62 2.89 1.01
N TYR A 11 9.82 2.78 0.41
CA TYR A 11 11.03 2.53 1.17
C TYR A 11 11.39 3.68 2.12
N LYS A 12 11.30 4.93 1.66
CA LYS A 12 11.54 6.11 2.51
C LYS A 12 10.51 6.22 3.64
N ALA A 13 9.24 5.92 3.36
CA ALA A 13 8.21 5.89 4.40
C ALA A 13 8.50 4.81 5.46
N ARG A 14 8.98 3.63 5.04
CA ARG A 14 9.37 2.56 5.95
C ARG A 14 10.63 2.90 6.76
N GLU A 15 11.61 3.54 6.14
CA GLU A 15 12.80 4.05 6.80
C GLU A 15 12.43 5.09 7.87
N ALA A 16 11.56 6.04 7.53
CA ALA A 16 11.06 7.04 8.45
C ALA A 16 10.25 6.42 9.61
N ALA A 17 9.52 5.33 9.37
CA ALA A 17 8.83 4.59 10.41
C ALA A 17 9.79 3.88 11.38
N ASN A 18 10.92 3.37 10.89
CA ASN A 18 11.93 2.70 11.71
C ASN A 18 12.89 3.66 12.43
N HIS A 19 13.13 4.84 11.84
CA HIS A 19 14.07 5.85 12.33
C HIS A 19 13.41 7.24 12.39
N PRO A 20 12.35 7.41 13.21
CA PRO A 20 11.55 8.63 13.18
C PRO A 20 12.31 9.87 13.67
N ASP A 21 13.34 9.72 14.50
CA ASP A 21 14.09 10.84 15.09
C ASP A 21 14.80 11.73 14.04
N GLY A 22 15.09 11.20 12.85
CA GLY A 22 15.67 11.95 11.73
C GLY A 22 14.65 12.78 10.92
N HIS A 23 13.37 12.70 11.25
CA HIS A 23 12.28 13.28 10.47
C HIS A 23 11.42 14.22 11.32
N THR A 24 10.93 15.30 10.72
CA THR A 24 9.95 16.19 11.37
C THR A 24 8.56 15.55 11.39
N THR A 25 7.66 16.04 12.25
CA THR A 25 6.26 15.58 12.29
C THR A 25 5.55 15.81 10.94
N GLU A 26 5.89 16.89 10.23
CA GLU A 26 5.36 17.18 8.89
C GLU A 26 5.88 16.17 7.85
N ASP A 27 7.16 15.75 7.96
CA ASP A 27 7.70 14.69 7.10
C ASP A 27 6.97 13.37 7.30
N LEU A 28 6.76 12.97 8.57
CA LEU A 28 6.03 11.75 8.90
C LEU A 28 4.59 11.80 8.35
N ALA A 29 3.93 12.95 8.41
CA ALA A 29 2.61 13.14 7.83
C ALA A 29 2.60 12.97 6.31
N ARG A 30 3.59 13.57 5.61
CA ARG A 30 3.75 13.42 4.16
C ARG A 30 3.98 11.96 3.75
N PHE A 31 4.79 11.21 4.51
CA PHE A 31 4.98 9.78 4.26
C PHE A 31 3.70 8.99 4.50
N ALA A 32 2.95 9.29 5.56
CA ALA A 32 1.67 8.63 5.82
C ALA A 32 0.67 8.87 4.68
N ASP A 33 0.57 10.09 4.16
CA ASP A 33 -0.33 10.39 3.03
C ASP A 33 0.08 9.65 1.75
N ALA A 34 1.38 9.57 1.47
CA ALA A 34 1.90 8.80 0.35
C ALA A 34 1.55 7.30 0.49
N MET A 35 1.67 6.74 1.69
CA MET A 35 1.31 5.34 1.96
C MET A 35 -0.19 5.08 1.82
N ARG A 36 -1.06 6.02 2.24
CA ARG A 36 -2.51 5.93 1.99
C ARG A 36 -2.82 5.95 0.50
N SER A 37 -2.15 6.81 -0.27
CA SER A 37 -2.32 6.88 -1.73
C SER A 37 -1.88 5.59 -2.42
N ALA A 38 -0.76 5.00 -1.98
CA ALA A 38 -0.30 3.70 -2.47
C ALA A 38 -1.32 2.59 -2.16
N ASN A 39 -1.87 2.55 -0.94
CA ASN A 39 -2.89 1.57 -0.56
C ASN A 39 -4.15 1.70 -1.42
N LEU A 40 -4.63 2.93 -1.65
CA LEU A 40 -5.77 3.18 -2.52
C LEU A 40 -5.52 2.70 -3.95
N SER A 41 -4.30 2.91 -4.46
CA SER A 41 -3.92 2.46 -5.80
C SER A 41 -3.93 0.92 -5.92
N LEU A 42 -3.47 0.21 -4.89
CA LEU A 42 -3.56 -1.26 -4.83
C LEU A 42 -5.01 -1.74 -4.86
N TRP A 43 -5.89 -1.13 -4.07
CA TRP A 43 -7.32 -1.48 -4.05
C TRP A 43 -8.03 -1.19 -5.37
N ASN A 44 -7.61 -0.14 -6.09
CA ASN A 44 -8.10 0.14 -7.44
C ASN A 44 -7.68 -0.97 -8.41
N SER A 45 -6.45 -1.49 -8.32
CA SER A 45 -6.00 -2.63 -9.13
C SER A 45 -6.80 -3.90 -8.83
N VAL A 46 -7.06 -4.20 -7.56
CA VAL A 46 -7.91 -5.35 -7.17
C VAL A 46 -9.33 -5.18 -7.71
N SER A 47 -9.89 -3.97 -7.65
CA SER A 47 -11.22 -3.68 -8.17
C SER A 47 -11.29 -3.84 -9.69
N ALA A 48 -10.24 -3.43 -10.43
CA ALA A 48 -10.15 -3.65 -11.87
C ALA A 48 -10.10 -5.14 -12.23
N ILE A 49 -9.34 -5.94 -11.46
CA ILE A 49 -9.32 -7.40 -11.62
C ILE A 49 -10.74 -7.96 -11.40
N SER A 50 -11.40 -7.60 -10.31
CA SER A 50 -12.77 -8.05 -10.02
C SER A 50 -13.76 -7.73 -11.15
N LEU A 51 -13.64 -6.54 -11.77
CA LEU A 51 -14.46 -6.19 -12.93
C LEU A 51 -14.19 -7.11 -14.12
N VAL A 52 -12.92 -7.37 -14.45
CA VAL A 52 -12.57 -8.34 -15.50
C VAL A 52 -13.15 -9.72 -15.16
N MET A 53 -13.10 -10.13 -13.89
CA MET A 53 -13.67 -11.41 -13.46
C MET A 53 -15.18 -11.48 -13.71
N ILE A 54 -15.91 -10.41 -13.39
CA ILE A 54 -17.37 -10.33 -13.58
C ILE A 54 -17.74 -10.34 -15.06
N GLU A 55 -17.06 -9.51 -15.87
CA GLU A 55 -17.39 -9.35 -17.29
C GLU A 55 -17.04 -10.60 -18.13
N SER A 56 -16.04 -11.38 -17.70
CA SER A 56 -15.62 -12.60 -18.40
C SER A 56 -16.12 -13.89 -17.77
N LYS A 57 -16.99 -13.84 -16.75
CA LYS A 57 -17.41 -15.00 -15.95
C LYS A 57 -17.91 -16.21 -16.76
N ASP A 58 -18.53 -15.98 -17.92
CA ASP A 58 -19.14 -17.02 -18.76
C ASP A 58 -18.15 -17.58 -19.81
N ASN A 59 -16.94 -16.99 -19.92
CA ASN A 59 -15.89 -17.44 -20.83
C ASN A 59 -15.00 -18.50 -20.16
N ILE A 60 -15.38 -19.76 -20.33
CA ILE A 60 -14.71 -20.90 -19.69
C ILE A 60 -13.24 -21.08 -20.10
N ASP A 61 -12.85 -20.59 -21.29
CA ASP A 61 -11.48 -20.71 -21.79
C ASP A 61 -10.51 -19.81 -21.00
N ILE A 62 -11.01 -18.68 -20.48
CA ILE A 62 -10.25 -17.75 -19.65
C ILE A 62 -10.07 -18.31 -18.23
N TRP A 63 -11.08 -18.98 -17.67
CA TRP A 63 -11.09 -19.48 -16.28
C TRP A 63 -10.44 -20.86 -16.10
N ASN A 64 -9.44 -21.17 -16.89
CA ASN A 64 -8.64 -22.37 -16.68
C ASN A 64 -7.81 -22.27 -15.38
N GLU A 65 -7.34 -23.43 -14.91
CA GLU A 65 -6.57 -23.56 -13.66
C GLU A 65 -5.34 -22.63 -13.63
N GLY A 66 -4.63 -22.50 -14.75
CA GLY A 66 -3.43 -21.64 -14.83
C GLY A 66 -3.76 -20.17 -14.63
N THR A 67 -4.83 -19.67 -15.26
CA THR A 67 -5.28 -18.28 -15.07
C THR A 67 -5.72 -18.04 -13.63
N LEU A 68 -6.52 -18.94 -13.06
CA LEU A 68 -7.00 -18.83 -11.68
C LEU A 68 -5.84 -18.84 -10.66
N TYR A 69 -4.86 -19.71 -10.88
CA TYR A 69 -3.65 -19.78 -10.06
C TYR A 69 -2.85 -18.48 -10.14
N GLY A 70 -2.60 -17.97 -11.35
CA GLY A 70 -1.86 -16.71 -11.53
C GLY A 70 -2.58 -15.49 -10.92
N ILE A 71 -3.91 -15.43 -11.00
CA ILE A 71 -4.70 -14.41 -10.31
C ILE A 71 -4.54 -14.57 -8.78
N GLY A 72 -4.63 -15.79 -8.27
CA GLY A 72 -4.43 -16.10 -6.85
C GLY A 72 -3.06 -15.65 -6.32
N GLU A 73 -1.98 -15.97 -7.04
CA GLU A 73 -0.63 -15.52 -6.69
C GLU A 73 -0.52 -13.99 -6.71
N GLY A 74 -1.07 -13.34 -7.74
CA GLY A 74 -1.09 -11.87 -7.83
C GLY A 74 -1.84 -11.22 -6.67
N LEU A 75 -3.00 -11.77 -6.30
CA LEU A 75 -3.79 -11.28 -5.15
C LEU A 75 -3.06 -11.49 -3.82
N ALA A 76 -2.33 -12.60 -3.65
CA ALA A 76 -1.50 -12.84 -2.46
C ALA A 76 -0.40 -11.77 -2.33
N VAL A 77 0.30 -11.46 -3.43
CA VAL A 77 1.32 -10.39 -3.46
C VAL A 77 0.70 -9.02 -3.11
N PHE A 78 -0.47 -8.70 -3.65
CA PHE A 78 -1.16 -7.46 -3.30
C PHE A 78 -1.58 -7.41 -1.82
N SER A 79 -1.99 -8.54 -1.24
CA SER A 79 -2.32 -8.64 0.18
C SER A 79 -1.10 -8.36 1.05
N ASP A 80 0.05 -8.96 0.75
CA ASP A 80 1.30 -8.75 1.48
C ASP A 80 1.76 -7.28 1.40
N LEU A 81 1.65 -6.66 0.22
CA LEU A 81 1.95 -5.24 0.05
C LEU A 81 1.01 -4.35 0.86
N ALA A 82 -0.29 -4.63 0.86
CA ALA A 82 -1.28 -3.88 1.64
C ALA A 82 -1.03 -4.00 3.15
N MET A 83 -0.65 -5.19 3.64
CA MET A 83 -0.26 -5.38 5.04
C MET A 83 0.99 -4.59 5.40
N GLY A 84 2.04 -4.65 4.57
CA GLY A 84 3.27 -3.88 4.79
C GLY A 84 3.03 -2.36 4.81
N ILE A 85 2.16 -1.87 3.94
CA ILE A 85 1.73 -0.46 3.94
C ILE A 85 0.99 -0.11 5.23
N SER A 86 0.08 -0.97 5.66
CA SER A 86 -0.72 -0.75 6.88
C SER A 86 0.15 -0.70 8.13
N PHE A 87 1.11 -1.62 8.31
CA PHE A 87 2.04 -1.57 9.42
C PHE A 87 2.92 -0.30 9.44
N THR A 88 3.33 0.16 8.26
CA THR A 88 4.10 1.40 8.14
C THR A 88 3.24 2.60 8.52
N LEU A 89 1.99 2.66 8.07
CA LEU A 89 1.03 3.71 8.42
C LEU A 89 0.77 3.78 9.92
N ASP A 90 0.57 2.63 10.57
CA ASP A 90 0.34 2.55 12.01
C ASP A 90 1.55 3.08 12.78
N SER A 91 2.75 2.67 12.37
CA SER A 91 4.01 3.13 12.98
C SER A 91 4.19 4.65 12.88
N LEU A 92 4.00 5.21 11.68
CA LEU A 92 4.06 6.65 11.45
C LEU A 92 3.00 7.41 12.27
N THR A 93 1.77 6.88 12.31
CA THR A 93 0.64 7.52 13.01
C THR A 93 0.82 7.49 14.53
N ASN A 94 1.30 6.37 15.07
CA ASN A 94 1.61 6.22 16.48
C ASN A 94 2.70 7.20 16.91
N GLU A 95 3.75 7.33 16.11
CA GLU A 95 4.85 8.27 16.39
C GLU A 95 4.37 9.73 16.36
N MET A 96 3.60 10.13 15.35
CA MET A 96 3.02 11.48 15.30
C MET A 96 2.13 11.77 16.52
N THR A 97 1.36 10.77 16.96
CA THR A 97 0.51 10.88 18.16
C THR A 97 1.35 11.03 19.43
N ARG A 98 2.43 10.24 19.56
CA ARG A 98 3.38 10.34 20.67
C ARG A 98 3.99 11.74 20.78
N ARG A 99 4.42 12.32 19.66
CA ARG A 99 5.01 13.67 19.62
C ARG A 99 4.03 14.75 20.05
N ARG A 100 2.75 14.63 19.67
CA ARG A 100 1.69 15.55 20.11
C ARG A 100 1.39 15.40 21.61
N GLY A 101 1.46 14.18 22.15
CA GLY A 101 1.23 13.91 23.57
C GLY A 101 2.40 14.29 24.50
N GLY A 102 3.64 14.29 23.98
CA GLY A 102 4.85 14.65 24.72
C GLY A 102 5.20 16.14 24.76
N ALA A 103 4.43 17.00 24.08
CA ALA A 103 4.65 18.45 24.05
C ALA A 103 4.07 19.20 25.28
N LYS A 104 4.12 18.59 26.47
CA LYS A 104 3.67 19.19 27.74
C LYS A 104 4.85 19.61 28.60
#